data_AF-A0A914FGQ6-F1
#
_entry.id   AF-A0A914FGQ6-F1
#
_cell.length_a   1.000
_cell.length_b   1.000
_cell.length_c   1.000
_cell.angle_alpha   90.00
_cell.angle_beta   90.00
_cell.angle_gamma   90.00
#
_symmetry.space_group_name_H-M   'P 1'
#
loop_
_entity.id
_entity.type
_entity.pdbx_description
1 polymer ?
#
loop_
_entity_poly.entity_id
_entity_poly.type
_entity_poly.pdbx_seq_one_letter_code
_entity_poly.pdbx_strand_id
1 'polypeptide(L)'
;MCQSGLKEAKENKVKIEDFSFDIVEAAVKLCYHHSLVPHTSLEEKMQLLQFFDKYDIQQLKEDLETYLITVINEFTVHEPTK
;
A
#
# COMPACT_ATOMS: atom_id res chain seq x y z
N MET A 1 15.60 3.91 1.20
CA MET A 1 16.96 4.26 0.74
C MET A 1 17.81 4.67 1.93
N CYS A 2 18.60 3.76 2.48
CA CYS A 2 19.53 4.03 3.58
C CYS A 2 20.97 3.72 3.14
N GLN A 3 21.34 4.16 1.94
CA GLN A 3 22.71 4.02 1.45
C GLN A 3 23.57 5.17 1.97
N SER A 4 24.76 4.84 2.42
CA SER A 4 25.77 5.78 2.88
C SER A 4 26.11 6.76 1.76
N GLY A 5 26.00 8.07 2.02
CA GLY A 5 26.38 9.13 1.07
C GLY A 5 25.22 10.01 0.58
N LEU A 6 23.97 9.63 0.84
CA LEU A 6 22.81 10.49 0.59
C LEU A 6 22.68 11.56 1.68
N LYS A 7 22.25 12.77 1.30
CA LYS A 7 22.02 13.85 2.27
C LYS A 7 20.89 13.47 3.23
N GLU A 8 19.85 12.79 2.75
CA GLU A 8 18.77 12.25 3.59
C GLU A 8 19.29 11.28 4.67
N ALA A 9 20.36 10.53 4.38
CA ALA A 9 20.96 9.59 5.33
C ALA A 9 21.68 10.29 6.49
N LYS A 10 22.10 11.56 6.34
CA LYS A 10 22.71 12.33 7.43
C LYS A 10 21.69 12.99 8.34
N GLU A 11 20.52 13.35 7.78
CA GLU A 11 19.46 14.02 8.53
C GLU A 11 18.46 13.03 9.16
N ASN A 12 18.56 11.74 8.83
CA ASN A 12 17.58 10.69 9.19
C ASN A 12 16.13 11.11 8.87
N LYS A 13 15.97 11.89 7.79
CA LYS A 13 14.69 12.43 7.33
C LYS A 13 14.57 12.16 5.84
N VAL A 14 13.43 11.60 5.46
CA VAL A 14 13.06 11.37 4.06
C VAL A 14 11.79 12.16 3.80
N LYS A 15 11.78 12.91 2.69
CA LYS A 15 10.59 13.63 2.24
C LYS A 15 9.83 12.75 1.24
N ILE A 16 8.52 12.63 1.44
CA ILE A 16 7.61 11.94 0.54
C ILE A 16 6.57 12.97 0.10
N GLU A 17 6.57 13.34 -1.18
CA GLU A 17 5.68 14.38 -1.73
C GLU A 17 4.55 13.80 -2.58
N ASP A 18 4.74 12.57 -3.07
CA ASP A 18 3.85 11.94 -4.05
C ASP A 18 2.57 11.36 -3.43
N PHE A 19 2.52 11.25 -2.11
CA PHE A 19 1.45 10.58 -1.38
C PHE A 19 0.99 11.44 -0.20
N SER A 20 -0.30 11.37 0.11
CA SER A 20 -0.84 12.01 1.30
C SER A 20 -0.28 11.36 2.56
N PHE A 21 -0.31 12.10 3.68
CA PHE A 21 0.12 11.57 4.96
C PHE A 21 -0.62 10.28 5.34
N ASP A 22 -1.92 10.21 5.07
CA ASP A 22 -2.76 9.06 5.42
C ASP A 22 -2.34 7.78 4.69
N ILE A 23 -1.98 7.89 3.39
CA ILE A 23 -1.47 6.76 2.61
C ILE A 23 -0.10 6.32 3.12
N VAL A 24 0.79 7.26 3.43
CA VAL A 24 2.11 6.95 4.00
C VAL A 24 1.95 6.27 5.36
N GLU A 25 1.07 6.77 6.22
CA GLU A 25 0.81 6.20 7.54
C GLU A 25 0.25 4.77 7.42
N ALA A 26 -0.72 4.55 6.52
CA ALA A 26 -1.28 3.24 6.26
C ALA A 26 -0.24 2.25 5.71
N ALA A 27 0.61 2.69 4.77
CA ALA A 27 1.71 1.88 4.23
C ALA A 27 2.71 1.47 5.32
N VAL A 28 3.10 2.42 6.19
CA VAL A 28 4.00 2.14 7.32
C VAL A 28 3.35 1.17 8.31
N LYS A 29 2.07 1.35 8.64
CA LYS A 29 1.33 0.42 9.52
C LYS A 29 1.33 -0.99 8.93
N LEU A 30 1.12 -1.14 7.62
CA LEU A 30 1.19 -2.41 6.92
C LEU A 30 2.56 -3.07 7.01
N CYS A 31 3.64 -2.30 6.78
CA CYS A 31 5.02 -2.82 6.91
C CYS A 31 5.33 -3.39 8.30
N TYR A 32 4.82 -2.77 9.37
CA TYR A 32 5.14 -3.20 10.74
C TYR A 32 4.16 -4.22 11.32
N HIS A 33 2.87 -4.16 10.96
CA HIS A 33 1.81 -4.94 11.61
C HIS A 33 1.14 -5.97 10.69
N HIS A 34 1.49 -5.99 9.39
CA HIS A 34 0.88 -6.86 8.37
C HIS A 34 -0.66 -6.88 8.43
N SER A 35 -1.26 -5.74 8.78
CA SER A 35 -2.71 -5.61 8.97
C SER A 35 -3.22 -4.41 8.20
N LEU A 36 -4.13 -4.69 7.25
CA LEU A 36 -4.90 -3.67 6.56
C LEU A 36 -5.84 -3.00 7.57
N VAL A 37 -5.82 -1.66 7.60
CA VAL A 37 -6.77 -0.89 8.39
C VAL A 37 -8.18 -1.25 7.91
N PRO A 38 -9.09 -1.73 8.79
CA PRO A 38 -10.34 -2.39 8.40
C PRO A 38 -11.38 -1.53 7.66
N HIS A 39 -11.05 -0.31 7.25
CA HIS A 39 -11.97 0.62 6.56
C HIS A 39 -11.33 1.37 5.40
N THR A 40 -10.23 0.86 4.83
CA THR A 40 -9.63 1.47 3.64
C THR A 40 -10.56 1.29 2.42
N SER A 41 -10.88 2.42 1.81
CA SER A 41 -11.61 2.52 0.55
C SER A 41 -10.85 1.86 -0.60
N LEU A 42 -11.54 1.60 -1.72
CA LEU A 42 -10.89 1.06 -2.92
C LEU A 42 -9.82 2.02 -3.47
N GLU A 43 -10.09 3.33 -3.44
CA GLU A 43 -9.15 4.36 -3.89
C GLU A 43 -7.87 4.37 -3.04
N GLU A 44 -8.00 4.31 -1.71
CA GLU A 44 -6.84 4.22 -0.81
C GLU A 44 -6.05 2.93 -1.05
N LYS A 45 -6.72 1.80 -1.30
CA LYS A 45 -6.06 0.53 -1.66
C LYS A 45 -5.30 0.64 -2.99
N MET A 46 -5.85 1.33 -3.98
CA MET A 46 -5.14 1.60 -5.24
C MET A 46 -3.93 2.51 -5.04
N GLN A 47 -4.04 3.54 -4.18
CA GLN A 47 -2.91 4.40 -3.84
C GLN A 47 -1.83 3.66 -3.05
N LEU A 48 -2.21 2.72 -2.17
CA LEU A 48 -1.27 1.84 -1.47
C LEU A 48 -0.54 0.90 -2.43
N LEU A 49 -1.21 0.35 -3.45
CA LEU A 49 -0.54 -0.43 -4.50
C LEU A 49 0.52 0.42 -5.22
N GLN A 50 0.18 1.64 -5.62
CA GLN A 50 1.12 2.57 -6.27
C GLN A 50 2.30 2.91 -5.34
N PHE A 51 2.04 3.05 -4.04
CA PHE A 51 3.08 3.28 -3.03
C PHE A 51 4.04 2.09 -2.97
N PHE A 52 3.54 0.86 -2.83
CA PHE A 52 4.37 -0.33 -2.71
C PHE A 52 5.14 -0.62 -4.00
N ASP A 53 4.56 -0.34 -5.17
CA ASP A 53 5.25 -0.43 -6.45
C ASP A 53 6.40 0.59 -6.55
N LYS A 54 6.14 1.85 -6.20
CA LYS A 54 7.15 2.93 -6.25
C LYS A 54 8.32 2.71 -5.29
N TYR A 55 8.08 2.14 -4.12
CA TYR A 55 9.10 1.88 -3.11
C TYR A 55 9.63 0.43 -3.12
N ASP A 56 9.26 -0.37 -4.13
CA ASP A 56 9.70 -1.75 -4.34
C ASP A 56 9.48 -2.66 -3.12
N ILE A 57 8.28 -2.59 -2.54
CA ILE A 57 7.85 -3.41 -1.40
C ILE A 57 6.99 -4.56 -1.92
N GLN A 58 7.62 -5.56 -2.56
CA GLN A 58 6.93 -6.59 -3.34
C GLN A 58 5.93 -7.44 -2.53
N GLN A 59 6.31 -7.92 -1.35
CA GLN A 59 5.43 -8.80 -0.55
C GLN A 59 4.07 -8.14 -0.26
N LEU A 60 4.08 -6.88 0.20
CA LEU A 60 2.83 -6.19 0.53
C LEU A 60 2.02 -5.80 -0.71
N LYS A 61 2.70 -5.59 -1.85
CA LYS A 61 2.03 -5.40 -3.14
C LYS A 61 1.26 -6.66 -3.53
N GLU A 62 1.90 -7.83 -3.49
CA GLU A 62 1.29 -9.12 -3.82
C GLU A 62 0.13 -9.48 -2.87
N ASP A 63 0.30 -9.22 -1.57
CA ASP A 63 -0.75 -9.43 -0.58
C ASP A 63 -1.99 -8.56 -0.87
N LEU A 64 -1.77 -7.28 -1.24
CA LEU A 64 -2.85 -6.34 -1.55
C LEU A 64 -3.52 -6.66 -2.89
N GLU A 65 -2.76 -7.09 -3.91
CA GLU A 65 -3.29 -7.58 -5.19
C GLU A 65 -4.16 -8.82 -4.98
N THR A 66 -3.68 -9.79 -4.19
CA THR A 66 -4.44 -11.00 -3.85
C THR A 66 -5.76 -10.64 -3.16
N TYR A 67 -5.73 -9.75 -2.18
CA TYR A 67 -6.93 -9.27 -1.49
C TYR A 67 -7.93 -8.61 -2.47
N LEU A 68 -7.46 -7.74 -3.36
CA LEU A 68 -8.33 -7.07 -4.33
C LEU A 68 -8.95 -8.06 -5.33
N ILE A 69 -8.20 -9.06 -5.78
CA ILE A 69 -8.71 -10.13 -6.64
C ILE A 69 -9.79 -10.95 -5.91
N THR A 70 -9.56 -11.32 -4.64
CA THR A 70 -10.56 -12.02 -3.83
C THR A 70 -11.85 -11.21 -3.72
N VAL A 71 -11.75 -9.91 -3.42
CA VAL A 71 -12.91 -9.03 -3.34
C VAL A 71 -13.66 -9.01 -4.68
N ILE A 72 -12.98 -8.81 -5.80
CA ILE A 72 -13.61 -8.80 -7.14
C ILE A 72 -14.35 -10.11 -7.42
N ASN A 73 -13.73 -11.25 -7.10
CA ASN A 73 -14.32 -12.57 -7.28
C ASN A 73 -15.55 -12.79 -6.40
N GLU A 74 -15.52 -12.35 -5.14
CA GLU A 74 -16.70 -12.40 -4.25
C GLU A 74 -17.86 -11.56 -4.80
N PHE A 75 -17.57 -10.38 -5.38
CA PHE A 75 -18.60 -9.55 -6.01
C PHE A 75 -19.17 -10.18 -7.28
N THR A 76 -18.37 -10.86 -8.10
CA THR A 76 -18.82 -11.47 -9.37
C THR A 76 -19.60 -12.77 -9.17
N VAL A 77 -19.36 -13.51 -8.09
CA VAL A 77 -20.14 -14.70 -7.74
C VAL A 77 -21.54 -14.35 -7.23
N HIS A 78 -21.76 -13.10 -6.79
CA HIS A 78 -23.02 -12.63 -6.23
C HIS A 78 -23.93 -11.84 -7.18
N GLU A 79 -23.59 -11.67 -8.47
CA GLU A 79 -24.58 -11.24 -9.45
C GLU A 79 -25.49 -12.44 -9.81
N PRO A 80 -26.77 -12.46 -9.39
CA PRO A 80 -27.69 -13.46 -9.88
C PRO A 80 -27.97 -13.12 -11.34
N THR A 81 -27.68 -14.07 -12.21
CA THR A 81 -28.17 -14.12 -13.58
C THR A 81 -29.65 -13.75 -13.59
N LYS A 82 -29.95 -12.55 -14.13
CA LYS A 82 -31.32 -12.14 -14.46
C LYS A 82 -31.73 -12.74 -15.80
#